data_AF-A0A1X9NIF5-F1
#
_entry.id   AF-A0A1X9NIF5-F1
#
_cell.length_a   1.000
_cell.length_b   1.000
_cell.length_c   1.000
_cell.angle_alpha   90.00
_cell.angle_beta   90.00
_cell.angle_gamma   90.00
#
_symmetry.space_group_name_H-M   'P 1'
#
loop_
_entity.id
_entity.type
_entity.pdbx_description
1 polymer ?
#
loop_
_entity_poly.entity_id
_entity_poly.type
_entity_poly.pdbx_seq_one_letter_code
_entity_poly.pdbx_strand_id
1 'polypeptide(L)'
;MTDKVTATMPGEQAQPLLETVSQWQNTTTIILHGGSVFEFKGVFPKGQLAHGFYNLTGDSGFEGHINLDKISTIAFQSKLHRGQESHAFVFQDATGECIFKIFVGRDAEGQLHPEQKAQYLAYQQQYQTGASA
;
A
#
# COMPACT_ATOMS: atom_id res chain seq x y z
N MET A 1 3.66 -7.84 21.18
CA MET A 1 2.55 -6.90 21.10
C MET A 1 1.95 -7.06 19.71
N THR A 2 0.84 -7.77 19.61
CA THR A 2 0.11 -7.96 18.35
C THR A 2 -0.45 -6.61 17.91
N ASP A 3 0.11 -6.02 16.86
CA ASP A 3 -0.49 -4.88 16.16
C ASP A 3 -1.91 -5.32 15.75
N LYS A 4 -2.92 -4.76 16.43
CA LYS A 4 -4.32 -5.10 16.20
C LYS A 4 -4.68 -4.52 14.82
N VAL A 5 -4.78 -5.37 13.79
CA VAL A 5 -5.29 -4.96 12.48
C VAL A 5 -6.78 -4.64 12.67
N THR A 6 -7.14 -3.36 12.62
CA THR A 6 -8.50 -2.88 12.90
C THR A 6 -9.34 -2.61 11.65
N ALA A 7 -8.72 -2.57 10.47
CA ALA A 7 -9.40 -2.36 9.20
C ALA A 7 -8.73 -3.19 8.09
N THR A 8 -9.56 -3.70 7.18
CA THR A 8 -9.14 -4.48 6.02
C THR A 8 -10.00 -4.12 4.82
N MET A 9 -9.37 -3.81 3.71
CA MET A 9 -10.02 -3.59 2.42
C MET A 9 -9.94 -4.90 1.60
N PRO A 10 -11.01 -5.29 0.88
CA PRO A 10 -11.01 -6.54 0.12
C PRO A 10 -10.10 -6.43 -1.12
N GLY A 11 -9.51 -7.53 -1.55
CA GLY A 11 -8.48 -7.57 -2.60
C GLY A 11 -8.92 -7.01 -3.95
N GLU A 12 -10.22 -7.05 -4.25
CA GLU A 12 -10.82 -6.47 -5.46
C GLU A 12 -10.63 -4.95 -5.56
N GLN A 13 -10.36 -4.28 -4.43
CA GLN A 13 -10.05 -2.85 -4.39
C GLN A 13 -8.57 -2.54 -4.66
N ALA A 14 -7.72 -3.55 -4.88
CA ALA A 14 -6.30 -3.35 -5.11
C ALA A 14 -6.02 -2.44 -6.30
N GLN A 15 -6.64 -2.67 -7.46
CA GLN A 15 -6.43 -1.81 -8.61
C GLN A 15 -6.91 -0.36 -8.37
N PRO A 16 -8.16 -0.09 -7.96
CA PRO A 16 -8.60 1.28 -7.64
C PRO A 16 -7.70 1.99 -6.62
N LEU A 17 -7.21 1.26 -5.61
CA LEU A 17 -6.28 1.81 -4.64
C LEU A 17 -4.92 2.14 -5.27
N LEU A 18 -4.35 1.26 -6.09
CA LEU A 18 -3.08 1.49 -6.77
C LEU A 18 -3.16 2.66 -7.76
N GLU A 19 -4.28 2.79 -8.48
CA GLU A 19 -4.57 3.93 -9.35
C GLU A 19 -4.63 5.24 -8.56
N THR A 20 -5.27 5.23 -7.38
CA THR A 20 -5.31 6.39 -6.47
C THR A 20 -3.92 6.75 -5.95
N VAL A 21 -3.18 5.76 -5.46
CA VAL A 21 -1.82 5.94 -4.93
C VAL A 21 -0.86 6.44 -6.00
N SER A 22 -1.08 6.11 -7.29
CA SER A 22 -0.28 6.66 -8.39
C SER A 22 -0.45 8.18 -8.61
N GLN A 23 -1.47 8.80 -8.01
CA GLN A 23 -1.68 10.25 -8.02
C GLN A 23 -1.07 10.96 -6.81
N TRP A 24 -0.57 10.21 -5.83
CA TRP A 24 0.08 10.79 -4.65
C TRP A 24 1.44 11.38 -5.01
N GLN A 25 2.02 12.19 -4.11
CA GLN A 25 3.45 12.50 -4.15
C GLN A 25 4.29 11.22 -3.89
N ASN A 26 5.53 11.35 -3.43
CA ASN A 26 6.34 10.16 -3.15
C ASN A 26 5.64 9.24 -2.13
N THR A 27 5.91 7.95 -2.27
CA THR A 27 5.55 6.87 -1.36
C THR A 27 6.81 6.05 -1.06
N THR A 28 6.71 5.02 -0.23
CA THR A 28 7.75 3.99 -0.13
C THR A 28 7.13 2.62 -0.33
N THR A 29 7.46 1.96 -1.43
CA THR A 29 7.03 0.58 -1.70
C THR A 29 8.08 -0.38 -1.16
N ILE A 30 7.66 -1.39 -0.41
CA ILE A 30 8.53 -2.41 0.18
C ILE A 30 8.16 -3.78 -0.34
N ILE A 31 9.15 -4.51 -0.86
CA ILE A 31 9.04 -5.91 -1.24
C ILE A 31 9.97 -6.74 -0.35
N LEU A 32 9.43 -7.84 0.19
CA LEU A 32 10.14 -8.78 1.04
C LEU A 32 10.35 -10.06 0.24
N HIS A 33 11.60 -10.50 0.08
CA HIS A 33 11.88 -11.74 -0.64
C HIS A 33 13.14 -12.42 -0.10
N GLY A 34 13.04 -13.69 0.29
CA GLY A 34 14.19 -14.48 0.77
C GLY A 34 14.90 -13.88 1.99
N GLY A 35 14.17 -13.18 2.86
CA GLY A 35 14.76 -12.46 4.01
C GLY A 35 15.39 -11.11 3.66
N SER A 36 15.39 -10.71 2.39
CA SER A 36 15.82 -9.39 1.93
C SER A 36 14.67 -8.39 1.93
N VAL A 37 15.01 -7.11 2.08
CA VAL A 37 14.07 -5.97 2.00
C VAL A 37 14.51 -5.08 0.85
N PHE A 38 13.60 -4.84 -0.09
CA PHE A 38 13.80 -3.91 -1.21
C PHE A 38 12.87 -2.72 -1.02
N GLU A 39 13.41 -1.50 -1.10
CA GLU A 39 12.66 -0.27 -0.94
C GLU A 39 12.73 0.57 -2.22
N PHE A 40 11.57 1.01 -2.70
CA PHE A 40 11.46 1.98 -3.80
C PHE A 40 10.81 3.25 -3.25
N LYS A 41 11.55 4.36 -3.32
CA LYS A 41 11.11 5.68 -2.86
C LYS A 41 10.86 6.58 -4.05
N GLY A 42 9.63 7.08 -4.16
CA GLY A 42 9.21 7.89 -5.30
C GLY A 42 7.71 7.82 -5.51
N VAL A 43 7.23 8.50 -6.55
CA VAL A 43 5.82 8.42 -6.96
C VAL A 43 5.54 6.98 -7.41
N PHE A 44 4.40 6.43 -6.96
CA PHE A 44 4.01 5.09 -7.39
C PHE A 44 3.65 5.10 -8.89
N PRO A 45 4.20 4.19 -9.71
CA PRO A 45 3.96 4.21 -11.15
C PRO A 45 2.48 4.03 -11.49
N LYS A 46 2.05 4.68 -12.58
CA LYS A 46 0.76 4.36 -13.20
C LYS A 46 0.84 2.95 -13.80
N GLY A 47 -0.30 2.29 -13.91
CA GLY A 47 -0.36 0.99 -14.54
C GLY A 47 -1.57 0.76 -15.43
N GLN A 48 -1.51 -0.33 -16.18
CA GLN A 48 -2.55 -0.76 -17.12
C GLN A 48 -2.76 -2.27 -17.05
N LEU A 49 -4.01 -2.71 -17.14
CA LEU A 49 -4.34 -4.12 -17.25
C LEU A 49 -3.97 -4.65 -18.63
N ALA A 50 -3.09 -5.65 -18.67
CA ALA A 50 -2.80 -6.42 -19.88
C ALA A 50 -2.25 -7.80 -19.49
N HIS A 51 -2.57 -8.82 -20.28
CA HIS A 51 -2.05 -10.19 -20.12
C HIS A 51 -2.25 -10.82 -18.72
N GLY A 52 -3.30 -10.42 -17.99
CA GLY A 52 -3.60 -10.95 -16.66
C GLY A 52 -2.84 -10.27 -15.51
N PHE A 53 -2.17 -9.14 -15.75
CA PHE A 53 -1.46 -8.37 -14.74
C PHE A 53 -1.82 -6.89 -14.79
N TYR A 54 -1.63 -6.19 -13.68
CA TYR A 54 -1.55 -4.72 -13.64
C TYR A 54 -0.08 -4.32 -13.84
N ASN A 55 0.22 -3.83 -15.04
CA ASN A 55 1.56 -3.56 -15.51
C ASN A 55 1.97 -2.15 -15.13
N LEU A 56 3.02 -2.00 -14.31
CA LEU A 56 3.58 -0.74 -13.87
C LEU A 56 4.64 -0.26 -14.85
N THR A 57 4.51 0.99 -15.29
CA THR A 57 5.50 1.69 -16.13
C THR A 57 5.78 3.05 -15.52
N GLY A 58 7.05 3.40 -15.32
CA GLY A 58 7.39 4.68 -14.72
C GLY A 58 8.86 5.03 -14.83
N ASP A 59 9.14 6.33 -14.81
CA ASP A 59 10.48 6.89 -14.99
C ASP A 59 11.37 6.79 -13.73
N SER A 60 10.82 6.27 -12.62
CA SER A 60 11.47 6.22 -11.30
C SER A 60 12.30 4.95 -11.06
N GLY A 61 12.38 4.05 -12.04
CA GLY A 61 13.09 2.77 -11.92
C GLY A 61 12.35 1.71 -11.09
N PHE A 62 11.12 2.01 -10.65
CA PHE A 62 10.20 0.99 -10.14
C PHE A 62 9.21 0.62 -11.25
N GLU A 63 9.41 -0.54 -11.83
CA GLU A 63 8.58 -1.11 -12.90
C GLU A 63 8.24 -2.56 -12.55
N GLY A 64 7.22 -3.13 -13.17
CA GLY A 64 6.89 -4.54 -12.96
C GLY A 64 5.46 -4.91 -13.27
N HIS A 65 5.07 -6.11 -12.83
CA HIS A 65 3.77 -6.70 -13.13
C HIS A 65 3.14 -7.19 -11.83
N ILE A 66 2.04 -6.57 -11.42
CA ILE A 66 1.30 -6.97 -10.22
C ILE A 66 0.23 -7.99 -10.62
N ASN A 67 0.30 -9.18 -10.03
CA ASN A 67 -0.76 -10.17 -10.14
C ASN A 67 -1.86 -9.83 -9.13
N LEU A 68 -2.90 -9.12 -9.58
CA LEU A 68 -4.00 -8.68 -8.71
C LEU A 68 -4.78 -9.88 -8.13
N ASP A 69 -4.92 -10.97 -8.87
CA ASP A 69 -5.64 -12.18 -8.43
C ASP A 69 -5.00 -12.86 -7.22
N LYS A 70 -3.73 -12.55 -6.93
CA LYS A 70 -3.05 -13.04 -5.73
C LYS A 70 -3.35 -12.21 -4.49
N ILE A 71 -3.88 -11.01 -4.63
CA ILE A 71 -4.20 -10.14 -3.50
C ILE A 71 -5.59 -10.51 -2.98
N SER A 72 -5.67 -11.11 -1.80
CA SER A 72 -6.95 -11.41 -1.16
C SER A 72 -7.44 -10.25 -0.29
N THR A 73 -6.51 -9.58 0.38
CA THR A 73 -6.82 -8.60 1.44
C THR A 73 -5.77 -7.50 1.43
N ILE A 74 -6.19 -6.29 1.74
CA ILE A 74 -5.32 -5.13 1.94
C ILE A 74 -5.52 -4.66 3.38
N ALA A 75 -4.54 -4.98 4.24
CA ALA A 75 -4.59 -4.61 5.65
C ALA A 75 -4.02 -3.19 5.86
N PHE A 76 -4.66 -2.43 6.74
CA PHE A 76 -4.18 -1.10 7.15
C PHE A 76 -3.25 -1.24 8.35
N GLN A 77 -1.98 -0.87 8.19
CA GLN A 77 -0.98 -0.90 9.25
C GLN A 77 -0.66 0.53 9.70
N SER A 78 -1.11 0.90 10.91
CA SER A 78 -0.73 2.15 11.58
C SER A 78 0.11 1.84 12.81
N LYS A 79 1.36 2.30 12.87
CA LYS A 79 2.26 2.09 14.01
C LYS A 79 3.24 3.24 14.21
N LEU A 80 3.84 3.30 15.40
CA LEU A 80 5.02 4.13 15.63
C LEU A 80 6.26 3.38 15.15
N HIS A 81 6.98 3.94 14.18
CA HIS A 81 8.28 3.45 13.73
C HIS A 81 9.37 4.40 14.21
N ARG A 82 10.22 3.95 15.14
CA ARG A 82 11.25 4.77 15.79
C ARG A 82 10.70 6.09 16.37
N GLY A 83 9.51 6.02 16.97
CA GLY A 83 8.82 7.17 17.57
C GLY A 83 8.04 8.05 16.57
N GLN A 84 8.13 7.77 15.26
CA GLN A 84 7.41 8.51 14.23
C GLN A 84 6.17 7.74 13.75
N GLU A 85 5.06 8.43 13.57
CA GLU A 85 3.83 7.86 13.01
C GLU A 85 4.07 7.31 11.61
N SER A 86 3.62 6.08 11.34
CA SER A 86 3.81 5.40 10.07
C SER A 86 2.56 4.63 9.67
N HIS A 87 2.16 4.78 8.40
CA HIS A 87 0.97 4.17 7.82
C HIS A 87 1.34 3.41 6.54
N ALA A 88 0.78 2.22 6.37
CA ALA A 88 0.97 1.41 5.16
C ALA A 88 -0.27 0.60 4.79
N PHE A 89 -0.45 0.45 3.48
CA PHE A 89 -1.27 -0.63 2.91
C PHE A 89 -0.40 -1.89 2.81
N VAL A 90 -0.86 -2.98 3.39
CA VAL A 90 -0.20 -4.29 3.34
C VAL A 90 -1.02 -5.19 2.45
N PHE A 91 -0.53 -5.47 1.25
CA PHE A 91 -1.19 -6.34 0.28
C PHE A 91 -0.87 -7.78 0.64
N GLN A 92 -1.90 -8.58 0.92
CA GLN A 92 -1.78 -9.93 1.43
C GLN A 92 -2.43 -10.95 0.51
N ASP A 93 -1.87 -12.15 0.45
CA ASP A 93 -2.45 -13.27 -0.27
C ASP A 93 -3.58 -13.96 0.52
N ALA A 94 -4.13 -15.04 -0.02
CA ALA A 94 -5.21 -15.81 0.61
C ALA A 94 -4.80 -16.51 1.92
N THR A 95 -3.50 -16.62 2.19
CA THR A 95 -2.96 -17.19 3.44
C THR A 95 -2.64 -16.10 4.48
N GLY A 96 -2.76 -14.82 4.10
CA GLY A 96 -2.38 -13.68 4.92
C GLY A 96 -0.90 -13.30 4.79
N GLU A 97 -0.15 -13.96 3.91
CA GLU A 97 1.26 -13.64 3.65
C GLU A 97 1.36 -12.27 2.95
N CYS A 98 2.32 -11.44 3.38
CA CYS A 98 2.55 -10.14 2.79
C CYS A 98 3.21 -10.28 1.42
N ILE A 99 2.54 -9.82 0.36
CA ILE A 99 3.08 -9.77 -0.99
C ILE A 99 4.00 -8.54 -1.12
N PHE A 100 3.48 -7.35 -0.78
CA PHE A 100 4.24 -6.11 -0.72
C PHE A 100 3.51 -5.08 0.15
N LYS A 101 4.18 -3.95 0.43
CA LYS A 101 3.61 -2.83 1.19
C LYS A 101 3.79 -1.52 0.45
N ILE A 102 2.85 -0.60 0.63
CA ILE A 102 3.02 0.80 0.24
C ILE A 102 2.82 1.67 1.46
N PHE A 103 3.84 2.42 1.83
CA PHE A 103 3.81 3.39 2.92
C PHE A 103 3.40 4.78 2.41
N VAL A 104 2.59 5.48 3.21
CA VAL A 104 2.36 6.92 3.06
C VAL A 104 3.71 7.63 3.06
N GLY A 105 3.92 8.50 2.08
CA GLY A 105 5.18 9.17 1.87
C GLY A 105 5.49 10.25 2.90
N ARG A 106 6.73 10.70 2.84
CA ARG A 106 7.24 11.80 3.66
C ARG A 106 7.89 12.87 2.81
N ASP A 107 7.82 14.11 3.28
CA ASP A 107 8.59 15.23 2.73
C ASP A 107 10.09 15.14 3.10
N ALA A 108 10.85 16.17 2.71
CA ALA A 108 12.29 16.24 2.95
C ALA A 108 12.64 16.35 4.44
N GLU A 109 11.72 16.89 5.25
CA GLU A 109 11.80 17.04 6.70
C GLU A 109 11.37 15.78 7.46
N GLY A 110 10.90 14.76 6.73
CA GLY A 110 10.46 13.48 7.28
C GLY A 110 9.05 13.50 7.86
N GLN A 111 8.23 14.51 7.58
CA GLN A 111 6.82 14.55 7.96
C GLN A 111 5.96 13.81 6.93
N LEU A 112 4.88 13.16 7.37
CA LEU A 112 3.94 12.52 6.44
C LEU A 112 3.23 13.57 5.59
N HIS A 113 3.04 13.27 4.30
CA HIS A 113 2.24 14.14 3.43
C HIS A 113 0.79 14.24 3.96
N PRO A 114 0.30 15.44 4.32
CA PRO A 114 -0.98 15.59 5.01
C PRO A 114 -2.16 15.05 4.22
N GLU A 115 -2.19 15.29 2.90
CA GLU A 115 -3.27 14.83 2.01
C GLU A 115 -3.29 13.30 1.86
N GLN A 116 -2.11 12.69 1.64
CA GLN A 116 -1.98 11.23 1.58
C GLN A 116 -2.39 10.58 2.90
N LYS A 117 -1.96 11.16 4.03
CA LYS A 117 -2.36 10.69 5.37
C LYS A 117 -3.87 10.79 5.56
N ALA A 118 -4.47 11.92 5.22
CA ALA A 118 -5.91 12.12 5.36
C ALA A 118 -6.69 11.09 4.54
N GLN A 119 -6.28 10.83 3.29
CA GLN A 119 -6.91 9.83 2.43
C GLN A 119 -6.72 8.41 2.94
N TYR A 120 -5.52 8.06 3.43
CA TYR A 120 -5.28 6.78 4.11
C TYR A 120 -6.22 6.58 5.30
N LEU A 121 -6.37 7.57 6.17
CA LEU A 121 -7.24 7.48 7.34
C LEU A 121 -8.72 7.41 6.95
N ALA A 122 -9.13 8.09 5.88
CA ALA A 122 -10.49 7.99 5.35
C ALA A 122 -10.79 6.57 4.86
N TYR A 123 -9.88 5.95 4.09
CA TYR A 123 -10.01 4.54 3.72
C TYR A 123 -10.02 3.64 4.95
N GLN A 124 -9.11 3.87 5.90
CA GLN A 124 -9.05 3.07 7.12
C GLN A 124 -10.38 3.13 7.89
N GLN A 125 -10.99 4.30 7.99
CA GLN A 125 -12.29 4.50 8.62
C GLN A 125 -13.43 3.82 7.85
N GLN A 126 -13.43 3.93 6.52
CA GLN A 126 -14.42 3.28 5.65
C GLN A 126 -14.40 1.75 5.79
N TYR A 127 -13.22 1.17 5.98
CA TYR A 127 -13.00 -0.27 6.02
C TYR A 127 -12.73 -0.82 7.44
N GLN A 128 -13.04 -0.04 8.49
CA GLN A 128 -13.09 -0.57 9.86
C GLN A 128 -14.16 -1.67 9.93
N THR A 129 -13.80 -2.82 10.50
CA THR A 129 -14.62 -4.04 10.55
C THR A 129 -16.11 -3.77 10.79
N GLY A 130 -16.94 -3.97 9.76
CA GLY A 130 -18.38 -4.26 9.91
C GLY A 130 -19.37 -3.10 9.86
N ALA A 131 -19.19 -2.05 9.04
CA ALA A 131 -20.34 -1.31 8.55
C ALA A 131 -21.14 -2.22 7.61
N SER A 132 -21.93 -3.11 8.21
CA SER A 132 -22.94 -3.91 7.53
C SER A 132 -23.90 -2.94 6.83
N ALA A 133 -24.01 -3.05 5.52
CA ALA A 133 -25.26 -2.77 4.83
C ALA A 133 -25.95 -4.12 4.57
#